data_AF-A0A1I8BUV2-F1
#
_entry.id   AF-A0A1I8BUV2-F1
#
_cell.length_a   1.000
_cell.length_b   1.000
_cell.length_c   1.000
_cell.angle_alpha   90.00
_cell.angle_beta   90.00
_cell.angle_gamma   90.00
#
_symmetry.space_group_name_H-M   'P 1'
#
loop_
_entity.id
_entity.type
_entity.pdbx_description
1 polymer ?
#
loop_
_entity_poly.entity_id
_entity_poly.type
_entity_poly.pdbx_seq_one_letter_code
_entity_poly.pdbx_strand_id
1 'polypeptide(L)'
;MPQKSIYFAKDLKLVGAYWGIPLQPPKICKNLNISEVKDLLEATQSSKISNLLKERTNEVLKLGAFGLPWITLKRTEDEETLSFWGSDRLPIICDLLGKEFCGPLKEENLKNKI
;
A
#
# COMPACT_ATOMS: atom_id res chain seq x y z
N MET A 1 7.14 -12.01 -22.69
CA MET A 1 6.89 -11.79 -21.25
C MET A 1 7.60 -12.88 -20.47
N PRO A 2 8.39 -12.58 -19.42
CA PRO A 2 9.11 -13.59 -18.64
C PRO A 2 8.15 -14.61 -17.98
N GLN A 3 8.51 -15.89 -17.90
CA GLN A 3 7.70 -16.97 -17.29
C GLN A 3 7.09 -16.58 -15.92
N LYS A 4 7.86 -15.85 -15.11
CA LYS A 4 7.48 -15.38 -13.78
C LYS A 4 6.29 -14.41 -13.79
N SER A 5 6.19 -13.54 -14.80
CA SER A 5 5.08 -12.58 -14.88
C SER A 5 3.75 -13.27 -15.19
N ILE A 6 3.78 -14.37 -15.94
CA ILE A 6 2.60 -15.20 -16.23
C ILE A 6 2.12 -15.89 -14.95
N TYR A 7 3.04 -16.39 -14.13
CA TYR A 7 2.71 -17.00 -12.84
C TYR A 7 2.06 -15.98 -11.90
N PHE A 8 2.67 -14.80 -11.73
CA PHE A 8 2.10 -13.75 -10.88
C PHE A 8 0.71 -13.31 -11.35
N ALA A 9 0.49 -13.18 -12.66
CA ALA A 9 -0.83 -12.84 -13.19
C ALA A 9 -1.89 -13.92 -12.91
N LYS A 10 -1.51 -15.19 -12.93
CA LYS A 10 -2.41 -16.30 -12.54
C LYS A 10 -2.71 -16.28 -11.05
N ASP A 11 -1.68 -16.10 -10.23
CA ASP A 11 -1.80 -16.05 -8.77
C ASP A 11 -2.72 -14.92 -8.32
N LEU A 12 -2.53 -13.71 -8.86
CA LEU A 12 -3.42 -12.57 -8.62
C LEU A 12 -4.89 -12.90 -8.94
N LYS A 13 -5.17 -13.56 -10.07
CA LYS A 13 -6.54 -13.98 -10.41
C LYS A 13 -7.12 -14.99 -9.42
N LEU A 14 -6.31 -15.96 -9.00
CA LEU A 14 -6.73 -16.99 -8.03
C LEU A 14 -7.01 -16.37 -6.66
N VAL A 15 -6.14 -15.49 -6.18
CA VAL A 15 -6.32 -14.75 -4.92
C VAL A 15 -7.58 -13.90 -4.97
N GLY A 16 -7.82 -13.17 -6.07
CA GLY A 16 -9.04 -12.37 -6.24
C GLY A 16 -10.31 -13.21 -6.22
N ALA A 17 -10.29 -14.39 -6.84
CA ALA A 17 -11.41 -15.35 -6.81
C ALA A 17 -11.63 -15.92 -5.41
N TYR A 18 -10.56 -16.28 -4.70
CA TYR A 18 -10.63 -16.84 -3.35
C TYR A 18 -11.28 -15.88 -2.36
N TRP A 19 -10.88 -14.61 -2.38
CA TRP A 19 -11.43 -13.59 -1.46
C TRP A 19 -12.76 -12.97 -1.93
N GLY A 20 -13.28 -13.35 -3.11
CA GLY A 20 -14.47 -12.71 -3.69
C GLY A 20 -14.27 -11.22 -4.02
N ILE A 21 -13.02 -10.79 -4.20
CA ILE A 21 -12.61 -9.43 -4.55
C ILE A 21 -11.96 -9.51 -5.93
N PRO A 22 -12.73 -9.35 -7.03
CA PRO A 22 -12.16 -9.36 -8.36
C PRO A 22 -11.12 -8.25 -8.45
N LEU A 23 -9.91 -8.60 -8.91
CA LEU A 23 -8.83 -7.66 -9.13
C LEU A 23 -9.22 -6.70 -10.26
N GLN A 24 -9.81 -5.57 -9.86
CA GLN A 24 -10.04 -4.45 -10.76
C GLN A 24 -8.82 -3.55 -10.67
N PRO A 25 -8.18 -3.19 -11.80
CA PRO A 25 -7.18 -2.14 -11.78
C PRO A 25 -7.84 -0.90 -11.14
N PRO A 26 -7.13 -0.22 -10.22
CA PRO A 26 -7.72 0.86 -9.46
C PRO A 26 -8.28 1.90 -10.44
N LYS A 27 -9.57 2.22 -10.31
CA LYS A 27 -10.22 3.35 -10.99
C LYS A 27 -9.79 4.67 -10.34
N ILE A 28 -8.50 4.80 -10.04
CA ILE A 28 -7.90 5.80 -9.15
C ILE A 28 -8.33 7.22 -9.57
N CYS A 29 -8.43 7.48 -10.86
CA CYS A 29 -8.83 8.78 -11.38
C CYS A 29 -10.30 9.14 -11.10
N LYS A 30 -11.23 8.17 -11.11
CA LYS A 30 -12.66 8.43 -10.85
C LYS A 30 -12.94 8.67 -9.37
N ASN A 31 -12.21 7.98 -8.47
CA ASN A 31 -12.49 8.02 -7.04
C ASN A 31 -11.81 9.18 -6.31
N LEU A 32 -10.75 9.78 -6.90
CA LEU A 32 -10.01 10.88 -6.29
C LEU A 32 -10.56 12.29 -6.63
N ASN A 33 -11.70 12.36 -7.33
CA ASN A 33 -12.34 13.62 -7.77
C ASN A 33 -11.37 14.57 -8.50
N ILE A 34 -10.47 14.00 -9.31
CA ILE A 34 -9.46 14.78 -10.03
C ILE A 34 -10.08 15.19 -11.36
N SER A 35 -10.37 16.49 -11.50
CA SER A 35 -11.08 17.06 -12.64
C SER A 35 -10.34 16.84 -13.97
N GLU A 36 -9.01 16.83 -13.94
CA GLU A 36 -8.17 16.75 -15.14
C GLU A 36 -7.06 15.70 -14.97
N VAL A 37 -7.37 14.47 -15.37
CA VAL A 37 -6.42 13.33 -15.38
C VAL A 37 -5.15 13.65 -16.20
N LYS A 38 -5.28 14.53 -17.19
CA LYS A 38 -4.19 14.99 -18.05
C LYS A 38 -3.12 15.73 -17.25
N ASP A 39 -3.53 16.62 -16.36
CA ASP A 39 -2.60 17.42 -15.54
C ASP A 39 -1.80 16.55 -14.58
N LEU A 40 -2.42 15.51 -14.01
CA LEU A 40 -1.69 14.53 -13.20
C LEU A 40 -0.64 13.79 -14.03
N LEU A 41 -1.01 13.35 -15.22
CA LEU A 41 -0.11 12.61 -16.10
C LEU A 41 1.07 13.50 -16.49
N GLU A 42 0.82 14.76 -16.84
CA GLU A 42 1.87 15.75 -17.10
C GLU A 42 2.72 16.01 -15.85
N ALA A 43 2.11 16.12 -14.66
CA ALA A 43 2.84 16.27 -13.41
C ALA A 43 3.76 15.07 -13.12
N THR A 44 3.37 13.83 -13.46
CA THR A 44 4.23 12.65 -13.29
C THR A 44 5.48 12.68 -14.16
N GLN A 45 5.46 13.42 -15.26
CA GLN A 45 6.62 13.61 -16.14
C GLN A 45 7.54 14.74 -15.65
N SER A 46 7.09 15.56 -14.70
CA SER A 46 7.92 16.63 -14.17
C SER A 46 9.11 16.09 -13.38
N SER A 47 10.26 16.75 -13.55
CA SER A 47 11.48 16.46 -12.77
C SER A 47 11.25 16.63 -11.28
N LYS A 48 10.40 17.57 -10.86
CA LYS A 48 10.01 17.80 -9.47
C LYS A 48 9.41 16.56 -8.83
N ILE A 49 8.41 15.95 -9.46
CA ILE A 49 7.75 14.74 -8.92
C ILE A 49 8.69 13.53 -8.95
N SER A 50 9.47 13.37 -10.03
CA SER A 50 10.47 12.30 -10.11
C SER A 50 11.54 12.41 -9.01
N ASN A 51 12.05 13.62 -8.76
CA ASN A 51 13.05 13.88 -7.71
C ASN A 51 12.47 13.65 -6.32
N LEU A 52 11.25 14.13 -6.06
CA LEU A 52 10.56 13.88 -4.79
C LEU A 52 10.37 12.38 -4.55
N LEU A 53 9.94 11.61 -5.57
CA LEU A 53 9.78 10.16 -5.44
C LEU A 53 11.11 9.46 -5.11
N LYS A 54 12.21 9.87 -5.75
CA LYS A 54 13.55 9.35 -5.46
C LYS A 54 13.98 9.70 -4.04
N GLU A 55 13.76 10.93 -3.60
CA GLU A 55 14.08 11.39 -2.25
C GLU A 55 13.35 10.54 -1.20
N ARG A 56 12.03 10.38 -1.32
CA ARG A 56 11.23 9.55 -0.40
C ARG A 56 11.65 8.07 -0.42
N THR A 57 12.01 7.55 -1.59
CA THR A 57 12.53 6.18 -1.71
C THR A 57 13.88 6.07 -0.98
N ASN A 58 14.77 7.05 -1.14
CA ASN A 58 16.06 7.06 -0.45
C ASN A 58 15.92 7.21 1.06
N GLU A 59 14.91 7.94 1.56
CA GLU A 59 14.60 8.03 2.99
C GLU A 59 14.35 6.65 3.58
N VAL A 60 13.45 5.86 2.99
CA VAL A 60 13.13 4.52 3.51
C VAL A 60 14.28 3.52 3.32
N LEU A 61 15.08 3.66 2.26
CA LEU A 61 16.29 2.85 2.08
C LEU A 61 17.31 3.11 3.20
N LYS A 62 17.47 4.36 3.66
CA LYS A 62 18.34 4.68 4.81
C LYS A 62 17.84 4.06 6.11
N LEU A 63 16.54 3.79 6.22
CA LEU A 63 15.94 3.07 7.35
C LEU A 63 16.11 1.54 7.24
N GLY A 64 16.76 1.03 6.19
CA GLY A 64 16.99 -0.39 5.97
C GLY A 64 15.88 -1.11 5.20
N ALA A 65 14.98 -0.38 4.53
CA ALA A 65 13.93 -0.98 3.73
C ALA A 65 14.52 -1.82 2.58
N PHE A 66 14.17 -3.10 2.52
CA PHE A 66 14.58 -4.03 1.45
C PHE A 66 13.40 -4.53 0.59
N GLY A 67 12.18 -4.11 0.93
CA GLY A 67 10.95 -4.49 0.26
C GLY A 67 9.77 -3.66 0.73
N LEU A 68 8.61 -3.85 0.10
CA LEU A 68 7.38 -3.12 0.43
C LEU A 68 6.19 -4.09 0.68
N PRO A 69 5.19 -3.70 1.49
CA PRO A 69 5.10 -2.42 2.21
C PRO A 69 6.12 -2.33 3.35
N TRP A 70 6.63 -1.12 3.59
CA TRP A 70 7.50 -0.76 4.72
C TRP A 70 6.77 0.26 5.57
N ILE A 71 6.51 -0.07 6.83
CA ILE A 71 5.71 0.75 7.75
C ILE A 71 6.61 1.17 8.90
N THR A 72 6.63 2.47 9.20
CA THR A 72 7.42 3.05 10.29
C THR A 72 6.50 3.58 11.37
N LEU A 73 6.80 3.28 12.63
CA LEU A 73 6.12 3.77 13.82
C LEU A 73 7.12 4.59 14.61
N LYS A 74 6.86 5.90 14.72
CA LYS A 74 7.70 6.83 15.48
C LYS A 74 7.01 7.16 16.81
N ARG A 75 7.62 6.81 17.94
CA ARG A 75 7.12 7.13 19.27
C ARG A 75 7.50 8.58 19.60
N THR A 76 6.54 9.35 20.12
CA THR A 76 6.72 10.78 20.40
C THR A 76 7.51 11.08 21.67
N GLU A 77 7.57 10.12 22.60
CA GLU A 77 8.16 10.33 23.92
C GLU A 77 9.69 10.26 23.90
N ASP A 78 10.26 9.37 23.09
CA ASP A 78 11.69 9.10 23.05
C ASP A 78 12.25 9.07 21.63
N GLU A 79 11.47 9.52 20.65
CA GLU A 79 11.84 9.59 19.22
C GLU A 79 12.23 8.23 18.63
N GLU A 80 11.94 7.11 19.31
CA GLU A 80 12.24 5.77 18.81
C GLU A 80 11.41 5.49 17.55
N THR A 81 12.09 5.00 16.51
CA THR A 81 11.45 4.61 15.25
C THR A 81 11.56 3.10 15.06
N LEU A 82 10.41 2.41 15.12
CA LEU A 82 10.29 0.99 14.79
C LEU A 82 9.87 0.83 13.33
N SER A 83 10.47 -0.13 12.63
CA SER A 83 10.17 -0.39 11.22
C SER A 83 9.72 -1.82 11.00
N PHE A 84 8.69 -2.00 10.16
CA PHE A 84 8.06 -3.28 9.87
C PHE A 84 7.99 -3.50 8.36
N TRP A 85 8.37 -4.69 7.92
CA TRP A 85 8.20 -5.15 6.55
C TRP A 85 7.05 -6.15 6.46
N GLY A 86 6.20 -5.98 5.44
CA GLY A 86 5.06 -6.86 5.18
C GLY A 86 3.75 -6.36 5.80
N SER A 87 2.63 -6.76 5.19
CA SER A 87 1.28 -6.39 5.65
C SER A 87 0.80 -7.24 6.84
N ASP A 88 1.46 -8.36 7.10
CA ASP A 88 1.17 -9.30 8.18
C ASP A 88 1.61 -8.78 9.57
N ARG A 89 2.29 -7.64 9.64
CA ARG A 89 2.71 -6.98 10.89
C ARG A 89 1.67 -6.03 11.48
N LEU A 90 0.53 -5.81 10.81
CA LEU A 90 -0.52 -4.92 11.31
C LEU A 90 -1.07 -5.28 12.71
N PRO A 91 -1.24 -6.55 13.11
CA PRO A 91 -1.67 -6.88 14.48
C PRO A 91 -0.68 -6.39 15.55
N ILE A 92 0.62 -6.53 15.29
CA ILE A 92 1.70 -6.07 16.18
C ILE A 92 1.73 -4.55 16.24
N ILE A 93 1.57 -3.89 15.10
CA ILE A 93 1.52 -2.42 15.03
C ILE A 93 0.33 -1.88 15.83
N CYS A 94 -0.84 -2.53 15.76
CA CYS A 94 -2.01 -2.18 16.55
C CYS A 94 -1.76 -2.32 18.05
N ASP A 95 -1.15 -3.42 18.49
CA ASP A 95 -0.78 -3.65 19.89
C ASP A 95 0.16 -2.54 20.43
N LEU A 96 1.20 -2.20 19.66
CA LEU A 96 2.13 -1.11 20.00
C LEU A 96 1.46 0.27 20.06
N LEU A 97 0.37 0.47 19.33
CA LEU A 97 -0.43 1.70 19.35
C LEU A 97 -1.51 1.70 20.45
N GLY A 98 -1.62 0.62 21.24
CA GLY A 98 -2.72 0.44 22.19
C GLY A 98 -4.10 0.37 21.51
N LYS A 99 -4.15 -0.19 20.28
CA LYS A 99 -5.36 -0.35 19.49
C LYS A 99 -5.69 -1.83 19.31
N GLU A 100 -6.97 -2.15 19.34
CA GLU A 100 -7.45 -3.48 18.99
C GLU A 100 -7.31 -3.73 17.47
N PHE A 101 -6.81 -4.91 17.10
CA PHE A 101 -6.79 -5.35 15.71
C PHE A 101 -8.07 -6.13 15.36
N CYS A 102 -9.02 -5.48 14.70
CA CYS A 102 -10.31 -6.07 14.32
C CYS A 102 -10.27 -6.95 13.05
N GLY A 103 -9.10 -7.52 12.71
CA GLY A 103 -8.90 -8.25 11.46
C GLY A 103 -8.68 -7.36 10.24
N PRO A 104 -8.31 -7.95 9.08
CA PRO A 104 -8.00 -7.20 7.85
C PRO A 104 -9.24 -6.63 7.14
N LEU A 105 -10.44 -7.06 7.50
CA LEU A 105 -11.71 -6.63 6.91
C LEU A 105 -12.62 -6.08 8.00
N LYS A 106 -12.99 -4.79 7.92
CA LYS A 106 -14.02 -4.21 8.78
C LYS A 106 -15.40 -4.72 8.38
N GLU A 107 -16.20 -5.15 9.36
CA GLU A 107 -17.54 -5.73 9.16
C GLU A 107 -18.52 -4.86 8.33
N GLU A 108 -18.38 -3.54 8.36
CA GLU A 108 -19.18 -2.63 7.52
C GLU A 108 -19.06 -2.93 6.01
N ASN A 109 -17.94 -3.54 5.57
CA ASN A 109 -17.74 -3.93 4.17
C ASN A 109 -18.37 -5.27 3.80
N LEU A 110 -18.91 -6.02 4.77
CA LEU A 110 -19.54 -7.33 4.56
C LEU A 110 -21.08 -7.23 4.51
N LYS A 111 -21.68 -6.27 5.22
CA LYS A 111 -23.15 -6.14 5.31
C LYS A 111 -23.84 -5.75 3.99
N ASN A 112 -23.09 -5.25 3.00
CA ASN A 112 -23.60 -4.90 1.67
C ASN A 112 -23.36 -5.99 0.61
N LYS A 113 -23.00 -7.22 1.01
CA LYS A 113 -22.55 -8.28 0.08
C LYS A 113 -23.18 -9.66 0.27
N ILE A 114 -24.32 -9.74 0.95
CA ILE A 114 -25.18 -10.95 0.94
C ILE A 114 -26.57 -10.55 0.45
#